data_AF-A0A139CII1-F1
#
_entry.id   AF-A0A139CII1-F1
#
_cell.length_a   1.000
_cell.length_b   1.000
_cell.length_c   1.000
_cell.angle_alpha   90.00
_cell.angle_beta   90.00
_cell.angle_gamma   90.00
#
_symmetry.space_group_name_H-M   'P 1'
#
loop_
_entity.id
_entity.type
_entity.pdbx_description
1 polymer ?
#
loop_
_entity_poly.entity_id
_entity_poly.type
_entity_poly.pdbx_seq_one_letter_code
_entity_poly.pdbx_strand_id
1 'polypeptide(L)'
;IAAGEHPSPVPYADFVTTTTHKTLRGPRGGMVMCREEYAKGVDKTVFPGLQGGPLMHIIAAKAVAFKEALSDKFRQDQKQTVKNAKALCA
;
A
#
# COMPACT_ATOMS: atom_id res chain seq x y z
N ILE A 1 -9.47 0.53 -1.03
CA ILE A 1 -8.65 1.20 -2.07
C ILE A 1 -8.17 0.21 -3.12
N ALA A 2 -7.14 -0.61 -2.86
CA ALA A 2 -6.58 -1.54 -3.86
C ALA A 2 -7.62 -2.50 -4.47
N ALA A 3 -8.60 -2.95 -3.69
CA ALA A 3 -9.70 -3.80 -4.16
C ALA A 3 -10.94 -3.04 -4.69
N GLY A 4 -10.95 -1.70 -4.67
CA GLY A 4 -12.10 -0.89 -5.09
C GLY A 4 -13.18 -0.64 -4.02
N GLU A 5 -13.07 -1.25 -2.83
CA GLU A 5 -14.09 -1.15 -1.78
C GLU A 5 -14.19 0.21 -1.06
N HIS A 6 -13.24 1.11 -1.29
CA HIS A 6 -13.22 2.46 -0.71
C HIS A 6 -12.71 3.48 -1.74
N PRO A 7 -13.18 4.74 -1.71
CA PRO A 7 -12.74 5.79 -2.63
C PRO A 7 -11.23 6.02 -2.58
N SER A 8 -10.60 6.18 -3.74
CA SER A 8 -9.15 6.44 -3.83
C SER A 8 -8.81 7.86 -3.38
N PRO A 9 -7.74 8.05 -2.58
CA PRO A 9 -7.20 9.39 -2.31
C PRO A 9 -6.44 9.98 -3.51
N VAL A 10 -6.09 9.17 -4.50
CA VAL A 10 -5.52 9.61 -5.79
C VAL A 10 -6.68 9.91 -6.74
N PRO A 11 -6.72 11.10 -7.39
CA PRO A 11 -5.61 12.06 -7.59
C PRO A 11 -5.59 13.28 -6.65
N TYR A 12 -6.35 13.28 -5.55
CA TYR A 12 -6.56 14.48 -4.72
C TYR A 12 -5.37 14.80 -3.79
N ALA A 13 -4.73 13.78 -3.22
CA ALA A 13 -3.61 13.97 -2.30
C ALA A 13 -2.28 14.04 -3.06
N ASP A 14 -1.43 15.02 -2.70
CA ASP A 14 -0.08 15.16 -3.27
C ASP A 14 0.87 14.06 -2.81
N PHE A 15 0.64 13.53 -1.60
CA PHE A 15 1.38 12.43 -0.99
C PHE A 15 0.41 11.40 -0.41
N VAL A 16 0.63 10.13 -0.73
CA VAL A 16 -0.11 9.00 -0.16
C VAL A 16 0.90 8.01 0.41
N THR A 17 0.91 7.87 1.73
CA THR A 17 1.75 6.89 2.43
C THR A 17 0.90 5.70 2.88
N THR A 18 1.50 4.51 2.89
CA THR A 18 0.79 3.30 3.34
C THR A 18 1.76 2.26 3.89
N THR A 19 1.28 1.48 4.85
CA THR A 19 1.97 0.27 5.31
C THR A 19 1.57 -0.94 4.48
N THR A 20 2.51 -1.81 4.16
CA THR A 20 2.26 -2.96 3.29
C THR A 20 1.65 -4.19 3.97
N HIS A 21 1.59 -4.23 5.31
CA HIS A 21 1.23 -5.44 6.09
C HIS A 21 -0.17 -5.46 6.69
N LYS A 22 -0.94 -4.37 6.58
CA LYS A 22 -2.29 -4.30 7.16
C LYS A 22 -3.31 -4.94 6.20
N THR A 23 -4.32 -4.20 5.78
CA THR A 23 -5.34 -4.65 4.83
C THR A 23 -4.77 -5.05 3.46
N LEU A 24 -3.54 -4.60 3.13
CA LEU A 24 -2.81 -5.02 1.93
C LEU A 24 -2.16 -6.41 2.05
N ARG A 25 -2.06 -6.98 3.27
CA ARG A 25 -1.61 -8.36 3.56
C ARG A 25 -0.20 -8.75 3.07
N GLY A 26 0.67 -7.77 2.81
CA GLY A 26 2.06 -7.98 2.44
C GLY A 26 3.03 -8.02 3.63
N PRO A 27 4.36 -7.93 3.38
CA PRO A 27 5.36 -7.92 4.45
C PRO A 27 5.35 -6.62 5.25
N ARG A 28 5.99 -6.61 6.42
CA ARG A 28 6.20 -5.37 7.20
C ARG A 28 7.07 -4.38 6.41
N GLY A 29 6.59 -3.16 6.27
CA GLY A 29 7.21 -2.11 5.47
C GLY A 29 6.22 -1.00 5.10
N GLY A 30 6.70 0.00 4.36
CA GLY A 30 5.90 1.10 3.85
C GLY A 30 6.14 1.40 2.37
N MET A 31 5.28 2.24 1.81
CA MET A 31 5.36 2.81 0.47
C MET A 31 4.91 4.27 0.51
N VAL A 32 5.59 5.10 -0.28
CA VAL A 32 5.24 6.51 -0.49
C VAL A 32 4.92 6.67 -1.97
N MET A 33 3.73 7.16 -2.28
CA MET A 33 3.33 7.61 -3.62
C MET A 33 3.18 9.11 -3.59
N CYS A 34 3.65 9.80 -4.63
CA CYS A 34 3.55 11.24 -4.75
C CYS A 34 3.45 11.66 -6.22
N ARG A 35 3.13 12.94 -6.48
CA ARG A 35 3.27 13.52 -7.82
C ARG A 35 4.73 13.52 -8.26
N GLU A 36 4.96 13.44 -9.57
CA GLU A 36 6.30 13.34 -10.17
C GLU A 36 7.24 14.49 -9.76
N GLU A 37 6.71 15.71 -9.62
CA GLU A 37 7.47 16.88 -9.18
C GLU A 37 8.13 16.70 -7.79
N TYR A 38 7.56 15.86 -6.92
CA TYR A 38 8.07 15.59 -5.59
C TYR A 38 9.00 14.36 -5.52
N ALA A 39 9.05 13.53 -6.57
CA ALA A 39 9.70 12.22 -6.53
C ALA A 39 11.18 12.30 -6.11
N LYS A 40 11.95 13.21 -6.74
CA LYS A 40 13.37 13.40 -6.41
C LYS A 40 13.59 13.84 -4.95
N GLY A 41 12.69 14.67 -4.41
CA GLY A 41 12.76 15.14 -3.04
C GLY A 41 12.47 14.01 -2.04
N VAL A 42 11.46 13.19 -2.33
CA VAL A 42 11.11 12.01 -1.52
C VAL A 42 12.26 11.01 -1.52
N ASP A 43 12.79 10.65 -2.70
CA ASP A 43 13.88 9.67 -2.82
C ASP A 43 15.12 10.12 -2.05
N LYS A 44 15.54 11.39 -2.20
CA LYS A 44 16.70 11.95 -1.48
C LYS A 44 16.49 11.96 0.04
N THR A 45 15.26 12.21 0.49
CA THR A 45 14.91 12.17 1.92
C THR A 45 14.98 10.76 2.48
N VAL A 46 14.53 9.75 1.71
CA VAL A 46 14.64 8.34 2.10
C VAL A 46 16.10 7.91 2.16
N PHE A 47 16.85 8.12 1.07
CA PHE A 47 18.27 7.83 0.97
C PHE A 47 18.96 8.94 0.17
N PRO A 48 20.05 9.56 0.69
CA PRO A 48 20.80 9.19 1.88
C PRO A 48 20.29 9.85 3.19
N GLY A 49 19.11 10.49 3.19
CA GLY A 49 18.65 11.31 4.31
C GLY A 49 18.36 10.54 5.60
N LEU A 50 17.45 9.55 5.56
CA LEU A 50 16.92 8.88 6.75
C LEU A 50 17.36 7.43 6.89
N GLN A 51 17.49 6.71 5.79
CA GLN A 51 17.81 5.29 5.75
C GLN A 51 19.16 5.05 5.06
N GLY A 52 19.77 3.90 5.37
CA GLY A 52 20.95 3.38 4.70
C GLY A 52 20.59 2.37 3.60
N GLY A 53 21.19 1.18 3.65
CA GLY A 53 20.95 0.12 2.68
C GLY A 53 19.50 -0.39 2.67
N PRO A 54 18.91 -0.66 1.48
CA PRO A 54 17.54 -1.15 1.38
C PRO A 54 17.40 -2.60 1.85
N LEU A 55 16.26 -2.93 2.45
CA LEU A 55 15.90 -4.31 2.80
C LEU A 55 15.37 -5.05 1.56
N MET A 56 16.27 -5.53 0.71
CA MET A 56 15.91 -6.15 -0.59
C MET A 56 14.95 -7.35 -0.47
N HIS A 57 15.08 -8.17 0.58
CA HIS A 57 14.16 -9.28 0.86
C HIS A 57 12.73 -8.80 1.12
N ILE A 58 12.56 -7.64 1.77
CA ILE A 58 11.25 -7.01 1.98
C ILE A 58 10.71 -6.42 0.67
N ILE A 59 11.57 -5.81 -0.16
CA ILE A 59 11.16 -5.29 -1.47
C ILE A 59 10.65 -6.42 -2.37
N ALA A 60 11.36 -7.56 -2.41
CA ALA A 60 10.92 -8.74 -3.14
C ALA A 60 9.56 -9.27 -2.63
N ALA A 61 9.40 -9.38 -1.31
CA ALA A 61 8.13 -9.82 -0.71
C ALA A 61 6.96 -8.83 -0.98
N LYS A 62 7.21 -7.52 -1.09
CA LYS A 62 6.21 -6.54 -1.50
C LYS A 62 5.73 -6.78 -2.93
N ALA A 63 6.65 -7.10 -3.86
CA ALA A 63 6.28 -7.39 -5.25
C ALA A 63 5.34 -8.59 -5.35
N VAL A 64 5.58 -9.65 -4.57
CA VAL A 64 4.67 -10.80 -4.46
C VAL A 64 3.30 -10.36 -3.93
N ALA A 65 3.26 -9.61 -2.84
CA ALA A 65 2.01 -9.12 -2.26
C ALA A 65 1.22 -8.20 -3.22
N PHE A 66 1.89 -7.36 -4.00
CA PHE A 66 1.24 -6.51 -4.98
C PHE A 66 0.63 -7.32 -6.13
N LYS A 67 1.31 -8.38 -6.57
CA LYS A 67 0.73 -9.32 -7.54
C LYS A 67 -0.52 -10.00 -6.99
N GLU A 68 -0.50 -10.43 -5.74
CA GLU A 68 -1.70 -10.99 -5.08
C GLU A 68 -2.83 -9.97 -4.98
N ALA A 69 -2.51 -8.71 -4.65
CA ALA A 69 -3.49 -7.64 -4.52
C ALA A 69 -4.23 -7.30 -5.83
N LEU A 70 -3.65 -7.65 -6.98
CA LEU A 70 -4.29 -7.50 -8.30
C LEU A 70 -5.27 -8.64 -8.62
N SER A 71 -5.29 -9.72 -7.85
CA SER A 71 -6.13 -10.90 -8.12
C SER A 71 -7.60 -10.70 -7.74
N ASP A 72 -8.50 -11.41 -8.42
CA ASP A 72 -9.92 -11.44 -8.06
C ASP A 72 -10.16 -12.05 -6.67
N LYS A 73 -9.33 -13.02 -6.29
CA LYS A 73 -9.37 -13.62 -4.95
C LYS A 73 -9.15 -12.55 -3.86
N PHE A 74 -8.20 -11.65 -4.06
CA PHE A 74 -7.98 -10.53 -3.14
C PHE A 74 -9.18 -9.58 -3.11
N ARG A 75 -9.77 -9.24 -4.27
CA ARG A 75 -10.97 -8.39 -4.31
C ARG A 75 -12.14 -9.00 -3.55
N GLN A 76 -12.37 -10.32 -3.72
CA GLN A 76 -13.42 -11.04 -3.00
C GLN A 76 -13.18 -11.06 -1.49
N ASP A 77 -11.94 -11.29 -1.05
CA ASP A 77 -11.54 -11.26 0.36
C ASP A 77 -11.80 -9.88 1.01
N GLN A 78 -11.47 -8.79 0.31
CA GLN A 78 -11.72 -7.44 0.80
C GLN A 78 -13.23 -7.11 0.87
N LYS A 79 -14.03 -7.54 -0.12
CA LYS A 79 -15.50 -7.43 -0.06
C LYS A 79 -16.07 -8.14 1.16
N GLN A 80 -15.59 -9.36 1.43
CA GLN A 80 -16.02 -10.13 2.59
C GLN A 80 -15.63 -9.44 3.91
N THR A 81 -14.45 -8.81 3.97
CA THR A 81 -14.01 -8.02 5.12
C THR A 81 -14.98 -6.88 5.43
N VAL A 82 -15.39 -6.11 4.42
CA VAL A 82 -16.38 -5.03 4.59
C VAL A 82 -17.74 -5.57 5.02
N LYS A 83 -18.19 -6.69 4.44
CA LYS A 83 -19.45 -7.35 4.84
C LYS A 83 -19.43 -7.78 6.30
N ASN A 84 -18.34 -8.39 6.75
CA ASN A 84 -18.17 -8.84 8.13
C ASN A 84 -18.17 -7.66 9.11
N ALA A 85 -17.49 -6.57 8.75
CA ALA A 85 -17.47 -5.36 9.57
C ALA A 85 -18.87 -4.75 9.73
N LYS A 86 -19.69 -4.73 8.66
CA LYS A 86 -21.08 -4.27 8.74
C LYS A 86 -21.95 -5.16 9.64
N ALA A 87 -21.78 -6.47 9.55
CA ALA A 87 -22.53 -7.43 10.38
C ALA A 87 -22.18 -7.30 11.87
N LEU A 88 -20.92 -6.96 12.20
CA LEU A 88 -20.49 -6.75 13.58
C LEU A 88 -21.11 -5.50 14.22
N CYS A 89 -21.42 -4.48 13.43
CA CYS A 89 -21.98 -3.21 13.93
C CYS A 89 -23.52 -3.17 13.94
N ALA A 90 -24.19 -4.28 13.60
CA ALA A 90 -25.64 -4.42 13.62
C ALA A 90 -26.11 -4.97 14.98
#